data_AF-A0A838RHU4-F1
#
_entry.id   AF-A0A838RHU4-F1
#
_cell.length_a   1.000
_cell.length_b   1.000
_cell.length_c   1.000
_cell.angle_alpha   90.00
_cell.angle_beta   90.00
_cell.angle_gamma   90.00
#
_symmetry.space_group_name_H-M   'P 1'
#
loop_
_entity.id
_entity.type
_entity.pdbx_description
1 polymer ?
#
loop_
_entity_poly.entity_id
_entity_poly.type
_entity_poly.pdbx_seq_one_letter_code
_entity_poly.pdbx_strand_id
1 'polypeptide(L)'
;YAPALLATALFVSIVRWGVGHLAAFPVGMPQDAIETGYYLNEVLSQEDSGEANYLLEWKRWDFLAVQLIAGHYDAMHFDRVPDVYTVNSSLLDSQEPTDVYESLLSQKIRYVVLYHPELKAQARLTGFLHARQEIGNWTIYEFRPTP
;
A
#
# COMPACT_ATOMS: atom_id res chain seq x y z
N TYR A 1 -23.20 17.70 44.24
CA TYR A 1 -23.98 16.83 43.32
C TYR A 1 -23.96 17.32 41.87
N ALA A 2 -24.26 18.60 41.58
CA ALA A 2 -24.20 19.16 40.22
C ALA A 2 -22.86 19.01 39.45
N PRO A 3 -21.67 19.24 40.04
CA PRO A 3 -20.41 19.14 39.29
C PRO A 3 -20.04 17.70 38.90
N ALA A 4 -20.46 16.72 39.70
CA ALA A 4 -20.23 15.30 39.40
C ALA A 4 -21.06 14.84 38.19
N LEU A 5 -22.34 15.25 38.12
CA LEU A 5 -23.20 14.96 36.97
C LEU A 5 -22.66 15.59 35.67
N LEU A 6 -22.14 16.81 35.76
CA LEU A 6 -21.60 17.52 34.61
C LEU A 6 -20.30 16.84 34.10
N ALA A 7 -19.43 16.42 35.01
CA ALA A 7 -18.23 15.66 34.67
C ALA A 7 -18.55 14.30 34.03
N THR A 8 -19.56 13.58 34.55
CA THR A 8 -20.00 12.31 33.96
C THR A 8 -20.58 12.51 32.56
N ALA A 9 -21.41 13.54 32.35
CA ALA A 9 -21.96 13.85 31.04
C ALA A 9 -20.84 14.16 30.03
N LEU A 10 -19.85 14.96 30.45
CA LEU A 10 -18.69 15.31 29.61
C LEU A 10 -17.85 14.08 29.27
N PHE A 11 -17.60 13.20 30.24
CA PHE A 11 -16.88 11.95 30.02
C PHE A 11 -17.62 11.04 29.02
N VAL A 12 -18.94 10.85 29.18
CA VAL A 12 -19.74 10.05 28.25
C VAL A 12 -19.74 10.65 26.84
N SER A 13 -19.85 11.97 26.73
CA SER A 13 -19.77 12.67 25.44
C SER A 13 -18.41 12.50 24.77
N ILE A 14 -17.31 12.62 25.53
CA ILE A 14 -15.94 12.41 25.02
C ILE A 14 -15.74 10.96 24.59
N VAL A 15 -16.17 9.98 25.39
CA VAL A 15 -16.05 8.56 25.05
C VAL A 15 -16.89 8.24 23.80
N ARG A 16 -18.12 8.74 23.71
CA ARG A 16 -18.99 8.52 22.55
C ARG A 16 -18.45 9.19 21.29
N TRP A 17 -17.94 10.41 21.41
CA TRP A 17 -17.28 11.11 20.32
C TRP A 17 -16.02 10.37 19.89
N GLY A 18 -15.19 9.94 20.84
CA GLY A 18 -13.98 9.16 20.63
C GLY A 18 -14.26 7.82 19.96
N VAL A 19 -15.27 7.06 20.40
CA VAL A 19 -15.64 5.78 19.76
C VAL A 19 -16.23 5.99 18.37
N GLY A 20 -16.97 7.08 18.13
CA GLY A 20 -17.48 7.44 16.81
C GLY A 20 -16.41 7.95 15.84
N HIS A 21 -15.29 8.47 16.36
CA HIS A 21 -14.18 9.03 15.57
C HIS A 21 -12.91 8.18 15.60
N LEU A 22 -12.86 7.13 16.44
CA LEU A 22 -11.85 6.09 16.35
C LEU A 22 -12.04 5.48 14.96
N ALA A 23 -11.10 5.80 14.06
CA ALA A 23 -11.05 5.24 12.73
C ALA A 23 -11.32 3.75 12.88
N ALA A 24 -12.39 3.26 12.22
CA ALA A 24 -12.80 1.88 12.37
C ALA A 24 -11.59 1.00 12.05
N PHE A 25 -10.97 0.48 13.11
CA PHE A 25 -9.88 -0.47 12.99
C PHE A 25 -10.48 -1.70 12.31
N PRO A 26 -9.79 -2.26 11.30
CA PRO A 26 -10.32 -3.39 10.58
C PRO A 26 -10.52 -4.54 11.56
N VAL A 27 -11.72 -5.13 11.56
CA VAL A 27 -12.06 -6.31 12.38
C VAL A 27 -11.41 -7.59 11.80
N GLY A 28 -10.79 -7.48 10.63
CA GLY A 28 -9.99 -8.50 9.97
C GLY A 28 -9.33 -7.95 8.71
N MET A 29 -8.33 -8.66 8.20
CA MET A 29 -7.66 -8.33 6.94
C MET A 29 -8.29 -9.15 5.81
N PRO A 30 -8.51 -8.55 4.61
CA PRO A 30 -8.99 -9.30 3.45
C PRO A 30 -8.05 -10.46 3.08
N GLN A 31 -8.64 -11.58 2.65
CA GLN A 31 -7.87 -12.78 2.29
C GLN A 31 -6.95 -12.53 1.09
N ASP A 32 -7.39 -11.76 0.10
CA ASP A 32 -6.59 -11.41 -1.08
C ASP A 32 -5.36 -10.57 -0.69
N ALA A 33 -5.46 -9.68 0.28
CA ALA A 33 -4.32 -8.93 0.82
C ALA A 33 -3.30 -9.85 1.53
N ILE A 34 -3.78 -10.84 2.29
CA ILE A 34 -2.92 -11.83 2.97
C ILE A 34 -2.17 -12.69 1.93
N GLU A 35 -2.89 -13.25 0.95
CA GLU A 35 -2.31 -14.07 -0.12
C GLU A 35 -1.31 -13.28 -0.96
N THR A 36 -1.60 -12.00 -1.23
CA THR A 36 -0.68 -11.08 -1.91
C THR A 36 0.61 -10.90 -1.12
N GLY A 37 0.52 -10.72 0.20
CA GLY A 37 1.70 -10.64 1.06
C GLY A 37 2.51 -11.94 1.06
N TYR A 38 1.87 -13.10 1.10
CA TYR A 38 2.57 -14.40 1.05
C TYR A 38 3.32 -14.60 -0.26
N TYR A 39 2.65 -14.32 -1.39
CA TYR A 39 3.29 -14.40 -2.70
C TYR A 39 4.49 -13.46 -2.78
N LEU A 40 4.32 -12.22 -2.30
CA LEU A 40 5.39 -11.22 -2.31
C LEU A 40 6.58 -11.66 -1.45
N ASN A 41 6.33 -12.24 -0.27
CA ASN A 41 7.36 -12.83 0.57
C ASN A 41 8.14 -13.93 -0.16
N GLU A 42 7.42 -14.84 -0.82
CA GLU A 42 8.02 -15.94 -1.57
C GLU A 42 8.95 -15.43 -2.67
N VAL A 43 8.47 -14.51 -3.51
CA VAL A 43 9.27 -14.02 -4.65
C VAL A 43 10.46 -13.17 -4.24
N LEU A 44 10.33 -12.37 -3.17
CA LEU A 44 11.43 -11.58 -2.62
C LEU A 44 12.47 -12.45 -1.91
N SER A 45 12.04 -13.51 -1.22
CA SER A 45 12.93 -14.44 -0.54
C SER A 45 13.76 -15.30 -1.50
N GLN A 46 13.30 -15.44 -2.75
CA GLN A 46 14.02 -16.16 -3.81
C GLN A 46 15.02 -15.28 -4.57
N GLU A 47 15.03 -13.96 -4.34
CA GLU A 47 15.98 -13.06 -5.00
C GLU A 47 17.31 -12.99 -4.22
N ASP A 48 18.33 -13.64 -4.79
CA ASP A 48 19.69 -13.75 -4.23
C ASP A 48 20.41 -12.39 -4.01
N SER A 49 19.88 -11.29 -4.55
CA SER A 49 20.57 -9.99 -4.53
C SER A 49 20.34 -9.17 -3.27
N GLY A 50 19.31 -9.44 -2.46
CA GLY A 50 18.97 -8.60 -1.30
C GLY A 50 18.66 -7.13 -1.62
N GLU A 51 18.57 -6.77 -2.91
CA GLU A 51 18.34 -5.40 -3.39
C GLU A 51 16.98 -5.22 -4.07
N ALA A 52 16.12 -6.24 -4.05
CA ALA A 52 14.82 -6.19 -4.69
C ALA A 52 13.83 -5.42 -3.82
N ASN A 53 13.63 -4.15 -4.14
CA ASN A 53 12.62 -3.33 -3.49
C ASN A 53 11.25 -3.55 -4.14
N TYR A 54 10.17 -3.24 -3.41
CA TYR A 54 8.83 -3.28 -3.96
C TYR A 54 8.05 -2.01 -3.66
N LEU A 55 7.28 -1.56 -4.65
CA LEU A 55 6.35 -0.45 -4.51
C LEU A 55 4.97 -1.02 -4.18
N LEU A 56 4.44 -0.66 -3.02
CA LEU A 56 3.11 -1.07 -2.57
C LEU A 56 2.14 0.11 -2.66
N GLU A 57 1.02 -0.12 -3.33
CA GLU A 57 -0.07 0.83 -3.34
C GLU A 57 -0.68 0.97 -1.94
N TRP A 58 -0.85 2.21 -1.50
CA TRP A 58 -1.42 2.50 -0.20
C TRP A 58 -2.96 2.40 -0.21
N LYS A 59 -3.47 1.17 -0.13
CA LYS A 59 -4.90 0.89 0.01
C LYS A 59 -5.33 0.78 1.48
N ARG A 60 -5.95 1.84 2.01
CA ARG A 60 -6.56 1.94 3.36
C ARG A 60 -5.82 1.16 4.44
N TRP A 61 -6.35 0.03 4.93
CA TRP A 61 -5.72 -0.83 5.94
C TRP A 61 -5.17 -2.13 5.32
N ASP A 62 -5.50 -2.41 4.07
CA ASP A 62 -5.17 -3.66 3.40
C ASP A 62 -3.68 -3.72 3.07
N PHE A 63 -3.06 -2.56 2.81
CA PHE A 63 -1.61 -2.45 2.65
C PHE A 63 -0.84 -3.01 3.87
N LEU A 64 -1.38 -2.85 5.08
CA LEU A 64 -0.74 -3.38 6.29
C LEU A 64 -0.69 -4.90 6.25
N ALA A 65 -1.75 -5.54 5.76
CA ALA A 65 -1.80 -7.00 5.64
C ALA A 65 -0.71 -7.48 4.67
N VAL A 66 -0.65 -6.85 3.49
CA VAL A 66 0.36 -7.17 2.47
C VAL A 66 1.76 -6.98 3.04
N GLN A 67 2.03 -5.83 3.67
CA GLN A 67 3.33 -5.50 4.25
C GLN A 67 3.74 -6.47 5.38
N LEU A 68 2.84 -6.73 6.34
CA LEU A 68 3.14 -7.56 7.50
C LEU A 68 3.46 -9.01 7.10
N ILE A 69 2.74 -9.54 6.11
CA ILE A 69 2.93 -10.91 5.62
C ILE A 69 4.13 -11.00 4.66
N ALA A 70 4.39 -9.95 3.87
CA ALA A 70 5.57 -9.86 3.02
C ALA A 70 6.85 -9.94 3.86
N GLY A 71 6.90 -9.26 5.01
CA GLY A 71 8.01 -9.37 5.97
C GLY A 71 9.30 -8.65 5.57
N HIS A 72 9.33 -7.98 4.40
CA HIS A 72 10.49 -7.26 3.85
C HIS A 72 10.36 -5.74 4.05
N TYR A 73 10.26 -5.29 5.31
CA TYR A 73 9.93 -3.90 5.65
C TYR A 73 10.92 -2.87 5.10
N ASP A 74 12.22 -3.20 5.06
CA ASP A 74 13.27 -2.31 4.59
C ASP A 74 13.31 -2.18 3.06
N ALA A 75 12.69 -3.13 2.34
CA ALA A 75 12.62 -3.17 0.88
C ALA A 75 11.36 -2.47 0.33
N MET A 76 10.48 -1.99 1.21
CA MET A 76 9.17 -1.48 0.84
C MET A 76 9.20 0.02 0.58
N HIS A 77 8.63 0.41 -0.55
CA HIS A 77 8.31 1.79 -0.89
C HIS A 77 6.80 1.93 -1.01
N PHE A 78 6.25 3.06 -0.55
CA PHE A 78 4.84 3.38 -0.78
C PHE A 78 4.67 4.23 -2.02
N ASP A 79 3.66 3.91 -2.82
CA ASP A 79 3.27 4.71 -3.99
C ASP A 79 2.79 6.13 -3.62
N ARG A 80 2.43 6.35 -2.34
CA ARG A 80 2.04 7.66 -1.80
C ARG A 80 2.71 7.89 -0.46
N VAL A 81 3.34 9.06 -0.28
CA VAL A 81 3.87 9.47 1.02
C VAL A 81 2.71 9.80 1.97
N PRO A 82 2.73 9.33 3.24
CA PRO A 82 1.77 9.72 4.26
C PRO A 82 1.78 11.21 4.55
N ASP A 83 0.90 11.95 3.87
CA ASP A 83 0.56 13.30 4.27
C ASP A 83 -0.95 13.38 4.52
N VAL A 84 -1.30 13.79 5.73
CA VAL A 84 -2.69 13.94 6.19
C VAL A 84 -3.36 15.16 5.53
N TYR A 85 -2.58 16.04 4.89
CA TYR A 85 -3.02 17.30 4.29
C TYR A 85 -2.85 17.36 2.78
N THR A 86 -2.05 16.46 2.20
CA THR A 86 -1.71 16.50 0.77
C THR A 86 -2.09 15.17 0.13
N VAL A 87 -3.11 15.20 -0.74
CA VAL A 87 -3.41 14.06 -1.62
C VAL A 87 -2.29 14.02 -2.66
N ASN A 88 -1.18 13.37 -2.33
CA ASN A 88 -0.13 13.15 -3.32
C ASN A 88 -0.66 12.20 -4.41
N SER A 89 -0.43 12.58 -5.65
CA SER A 89 -0.69 11.75 -6.82
C SER A 89 0.16 10.48 -6.75
N SER A 90 -0.40 9.34 -7.17
CA SER A 90 0.39 8.12 -7.37
C SER A 90 1.60 8.42 -8.27
N LEU A 91 2.69 7.66 -8.10
CA LEU A 91 3.79 7.68 -9.06
C LEU A 91 3.26 7.45 -10.49
N LEU A 92 2.23 6.62 -10.63
CA LEU A 92 1.60 6.27 -11.89
C LEU A 92 0.58 7.31 -12.38
N ASP A 93 0.06 8.18 -11.50
CA ASP A 93 -1.01 9.15 -11.84
C ASP A 93 -0.51 10.45 -12.48
N SER A 94 0.78 10.81 -12.31
CA SER A 94 1.21 12.21 -12.50
C SER A 94 2.40 12.44 -13.40
N GLN A 95 2.88 11.44 -14.14
CA GLN A 95 4.14 11.58 -14.87
C GLN A 95 4.14 10.97 -16.27
N GLU A 96 5.03 11.49 -17.13
CA GLU A 96 5.35 10.83 -18.38
C GLU A 96 5.91 9.42 -18.06
N PRO A 97 5.65 8.39 -18.89
CA PRO A 97 6.14 7.04 -18.65
C PRO A 97 7.65 6.95 -18.37
N THR A 98 8.43 7.89 -18.92
CA THR A 98 9.87 8.03 -18.71
C THR A 98 10.22 8.33 -17.25
N ASP A 99 9.50 9.22 -16.57
CA ASP A 99 9.82 9.58 -15.19
C ASP A 99 9.46 8.45 -14.22
N VAL A 100 8.37 7.71 -14.51
CA VAL A 100 8.01 6.50 -13.78
C VAL A 100 9.11 5.47 -13.91
N TYR A 101 9.64 5.27 -15.11
CA TYR A 101 10.75 4.35 -15.38
C TYR A 101 12.00 4.73 -14.57
N GLU A 102 12.44 5.99 -14.64
CA GLU A 102 13.61 6.48 -13.91
C GLU A 102 13.42 6.39 -12.38
N SER A 103 12.21 6.66 -11.90
CA SER A 103 11.87 6.54 -10.48
C SER A 103 11.95 5.09 -9.99
N LEU A 104 11.40 4.13 -10.73
CA LEU A 104 11.48 2.71 -10.39
C LEU A 104 12.93 2.21 -10.44
N LEU A 105 13.71 2.65 -11.43
CA LEU A 105 15.11 2.27 -11.59
C LEU A 105 15.98 2.82 -10.44
N SER A 106 15.85 4.10 -10.11
CA SER A 106 16.65 4.76 -9.06
C SER A 106 16.35 4.21 -7.66
N GLN A 107 15.11 3.81 -7.40
CA GLN A 107 14.67 3.20 -6.15
C GLN A 107 14.91 1.68 -6.12
N LYS A 108 15.50 1.09 -7.17
CA LYS A 108 15.72 -0.36 -7.31
C LYS A 108 14.43 -1.18 -7.13
N ILE A 109 13.29 -0.64 -7.57
CA ILE A 109 12.00 -1.31 -7.46
C ILE A 109 11.93 -2.47 -8.45
N ARG A 110 11.72 -3.67 -7.94
CA ARG A 110 11.55 -4.89 -8.72
C ARG A 110 10.09 -5.27 -8.91
N TYR A 111 9.27 -5.08 -7.88
CA TYR A 111 7.84 -5.39 -7.93
C TYR A 111 6.99 -4.17 -7.64
N VAL A 112 5.86 -4.05 -8.36
CA VAL A 112 4.85 -3.01 -8.13
C VAL A 112 3.52 -3.70 -7.84
N VAL A 113 2.95 -3.44 -6.68
CA VAL A 113 1.77 -4.14 -6.15
C VAL A 113 0.60 -3.17 -6.10
N LEU A 114 -0.37 -3.35 -6.99
CA LEU A 114 -1.48 -2.42 -7.22
C LEU A 114 -2.83 -3.05 -6.92
N TYR A 115 -3.74 -2.25 -6.36
CA TYR A 115 -5.12 -2.59 -6.05
C TYR A 115 -6.11 -1.82 -6.94
N HIS A 116 -5.96 -0.51 -7.10
CA HIS A 116 -6.94 0.30 -7.83
C HIS A 116 -6.90 0.01 -9.34
N PRO A 117 -8.06 -0.21 -10.00
CA PRO A 117 -8.14 -0.51 -11.43
C PRO A 117 -7.49 0.55 -12.33
N GLU A 118 -7.54 1.82 -11.94
CA GLU A 118 -6.96 2.94 -12.68
C GLU A 118 -5.43 2.83 -12.77
N LEU A 119 -4.76 2.58 -11.63
CA LEU A 119 -3.31 2.37 -11.57
C LEU A 119 -2.90 1.11 -12.33
N LYS A 120 -3.71 0.04 -12.25
CA LYS A 120 -3.49 -1.19 -13.02
C LYS A 120 -3.58 -0.95 -14.53
N ALA A 121 -4.52 -0.10 -14.96
CA ALA A 121 -4.66 0.28 -16.35
C ALA A 121 -3.45 1.10 -16.81
N GLN A 122 -3.00 2.08 -16.02
CA GLN A 122 -1.78 2.84 -16.30
C GLN A 122 -0.55 1.94 -16.38
N ALA A 123 -0.35 1.03 -15.41
CA ALA A 123 0.77 0.10 -15.39
C ALA A 123 0.85 -0.74 -16.68
N ARG A 124 -0.31 -1.21 -17.19
CA ARG A 124 -0.40 -1.97 -18.45
C ARG A 124 0.02 -1.15 -19.69
N LEU A 125 -0.06 0.18 -19.64
CA LEU A 125 0.31 1.08 -20.74
C LEU A 125 1.81 1.41 -20.76
N THR A 126 2.55 1.17 -19.67
CA THR A 126 3.97 1.54 -19.55
C THR A 126 4.92 0.71 -20.40
N GLY A 127 4.57 -0.54 -20.72
CA GLY A 127 5.41 -1.46 -21.50
C GLY A 127 6.58 -2.10 -20.74
N PHE A 128 7.03 -1.53 -19.63
CA PHE A 128 8.11 -2.05 -18.77
C PHE A 128 7.62 -2.71 -17.46
N LEU A 129 6.33 -2.59 -17.15
CA LEU A 129 5.67 -3.32 -16.06
C LEU A 129 4.90 -4.52 -16.61
N HIS A 130 5.29 -5.72 -16.22
CA HIS A 130 4.65 -6.95 -16.66
C HIS A 130 3.87 -7.59 -15.53
N ALA A 131 2.58 -7.87 -15.75
CA ALA A 131 1.78 -8.58 -14.76
C ALA A 131 2.36 -9.98 -14.52
N ARG A 132 2.71 -10.27 -13.26
CA ARG A 132 3.26 -11.56 -12.83
C ARG A 132 2.19 -12.42 -12.18
N GLN A 133 1.34 -11.83 -11.33
CA GLN A 133 0.29 -12.53 -10.61
C GLN A 133 -0.90 -11.62 -10.31
N GLU A 134 -2.12 -12.13 -10.46
CA GLU A 134 -3.36 -11.51 -9.98
C GLU A 134 -3.90 -12.30 -8.79
N ILE A 135 -4.27 -11.62 -7.70
CA ILE A 135 -4.77 -12.21 -6.46
C ILE A 135 -5.96 -11.37 -5.98
N GLY A 136 -7.18 -11.84 -6.24
CA GLY A 136 -8.38 -11.07 -5.95
C GLY A 136 -8.34 -9.70 -6.61
N ASN A 137 -8.38 -8.64 -5.80
CA ASN A 137 -8.29 -7.26 -6.28
C ASN A 137 -6.86 -6.73 -6.39
N TRP A 138 -5.84 -7.51 -6.05
CA TRP A 138 -4.44 -7.11 -6.18
C TRP A 138 -3.81 -7.66 -7.46
N THR A 139 -2.87 -6.90 -8.02
CA THR A 139 -2.04 -7.34 -9.13
C THR A 139 -0.59 -6.98 -8.84
N ILE A 140 0.28 -7.98 -8.95
CA ILE A 140 1.72 -7.85 -8.77
C ILE A 140 2.34 -7.76 -10.16
N TYR A 141 2.99 -6.64 -10.43
CA TYR A 141 3.75 -6.38 -11.64
C TYR A 141 5.23 -6.54 -11.34
N GLU A 142 5.97 -7.10 -12.28
CA GLU A 142 7.43 -7.13 -12.28
C GLU A 142 7.95 -6.01 -13.17
N PHE A 143 8.84 -5.17 -12.62
CA PHE A 143 9.58 -4.18 -13.37
C PHE A 143 10.74 -4.86 -14.10
N ARG A 144 10.72 -4.77 -15.43
CA ARG A 144 11.77 -5.30 -16.30
C ARG A 144 12.37 -4.15 -17.09
N PRO A 145 13.49 -3.58 -16.65
CA PRO A 145 14.15 -2.52 -17.40
C PRO A 145 14.57 -3.07 -18.77
N THR A 146 14.00 -2.53 -19.83
CA THR A 146 14.46 -2.80 -21.19
C THR A 146 15.68 -1.91 -21.48
N PRO A 147 16.75 -2.47 -22.06
CA PRO A 147 17.95 -1.71 -22.42
C PRO A 147 17.71 -0.68 -23.54
#